data_AF-A0A7X9Q2R2-F1
#
_entry.id   AF-A0A7X9Q2R2-F1
#
_cell.length_a   1.000
_cell.length_b   1.000
_cell.length_c   1.000
_cell.angle_alpha   90.00
_cell.angle_beta   90.00
_cell.angle_gamma   90.00
#
_symmetry.space_group_name_H-M   'P 1'
#
loop_
_entity.id
_entity.type
_entity.pdbx_description
1 polymer ?
#
loop_
_entity_poly.entity_id
_entity_poly.type
_entity_poly.pdbx_seq_one_letter_code
_entity_poly.pdbx_strand_id
1 'polypeptide(L)'
;MTTRAPDLDSTQAVPQPTLRGPEPGECEVLLIRHGRSADVVPGSPESADPALHAVGIEQAAALAARLAGKTIHAVYSSQLTRARETAQPLADARGLAVVQHVDLEEIRLGEWSNGEFRRRAATADPEWVTWSRTGRWDGIPGGEGDDAFRTRVTGVIDQLVPQHRGQ
;
A
#
# COMPACT_ATOMS: atom_id res chain seq x y z
N MET A 1 10.11 -17.69 28.41
CA MET A 1 11.01 -16.62 27.93
C MET A 1 10.60 -16.27 26.51
N THR A 2 9.74 -15.27 26.35
CA THR A 2 9.28 -14.78 25.05
C THR A 2 10.38 -13.91 24.48
N THR A 3 11.10 -14.41 23.48
CA THR A 3 12.02 -13.61 22.67
C THR A 3 11.21 -12.56 21.96
N ARG A 4 11.27 -11.32 22.46
CA ARG A 4 10.77 -10.14 21.75
C ARG A 4 11.52 -10.07 20.43
N ALA A 5 10.80 -10.06 19.30
CA ALA A 5 11.40 -9.83 18.00
C ALA A 5 12.26 -8.55 18.09
N PRO A 6 13.45 -8.52 17.45
CA PRO A 6 14.26 -7.31 17.44
C PRO A 6 13.39 -6.16 16.91
N ASP A 7 13.46 -4.99 17.54
CA ASP A 7 12.92 -3.75 16.98
C ASP A 7 13.68 -3.49 15.68
N LEU A 8 13.20 -4.07 14.58
CA LEU A 8 13.69 -3.77 13.26
C LEU A 8 13.28 -2.33 12.99
N ASP A 9 14.27 -1.45 12.91
CA ASP A 9 14.07 -0.09 12.42
C ASP A 9 13.46 -0.18 11.03
N SER A 10 12.16 0.08 10.96
CA SER A 10 11.36 -0.06 9.74
C SER A 10 11.75 0.91 8.62
N THR A 11 12.68 1.84 8.91
CA THR A 11 13.27 2.73 7.91
C THR A 11 14.54 2.15 7.28
N GLN A 12 15.10 1.08 7.86
CA GLN A 12 16.28 0.42 7.31
C GLN A 12 15.95 -0.31 6.01
N ALA A 13 16.76 -0.05 4.99
CA ALA A 13 16.69 -0.75 3.73
C ALA A 13 17.05 -2.23 3.88
N VAL A 14 16.14 -3.12 3.48
CA VAL A 14 16.44 -4.53 3.28
C VAL A 14 16.80 -4.74 1.80
N PRO A 15 17.85 -5.52 1.47
CA PRO A 15 18.14 -5.90 0.09
C PRO A 15 16.91 -6.57 -0.55
N GLN A 16 16.42 -5.98 -1.64
CA GLN A 16 15.34 -6.55 -2.43
C GLN A 16 15.99 -7.32 -3.58
N PRO A 17 15.74 -8.63 -3.73
CA PRO A 17 16.30 -9.38 -4.84
C PRO A 17 15.69 -8.87 -6.15
N THR A 18 16.51 -8.20 -6.96
CA THR A 18 16.13 -7.88 -8.33
C THR A 18 16.36 -9.13 -9.18
N LEU A 19 15.28 -9.72 -9.72
CA LEU A 19 15.38 -10.91 -10.57
C LEU A 19 16.18 -10.61 -11.86
N ARG A 20 15.99 -9.41 -12.44
CA ARG A 20 16.74 -8.82 -13.56
C ARG A 20 16.41 -7.32 -13.64
N GLY A 21 17.32 -6.49 -14.15
CA GLY A 21 17.00 -5.11 -14.54
C GLY A 21 16.12 -5.06 -15.81
N PRO A 22 15.41 -3.95 -16.06
CA PRO A 22 14.61 -3.78 -17.27
C PRO A 22 15.50 -3.73 -18.52
N GLU A 23 15.06 -4.36 -19.60
CA GLU A 23 15.72 -4.29 -20.91
C GLU A 23 15.28 -3.04 -21.70
N PRO A 24 16.05 -2.62 -22.72
CA PRO A 24 15.67 -1.51 -23.57
C PRO A 24 14.26 -1.68 -24.15
N GLY A 25 13.36 -0.75 -23.83
CA GLY A 25 11.97 -0.75 -24.29
C GLY A 25 10.98 -1.42 -23.33
N GLU A 26 11.43 -2.06 -22.26
CA GLU A 26 10.56 -2.53 -21.17
C GLU A 26 10.18 -1.36 -20.24
N CYS A 27 9.02 -1.47 -19.60
CA CYS A 27 8.61 -0.56 -18.53
C CYS A 27 8.91 -1.23 -17.18
N GLU A 28 9.63 -0.54 -16.30
CA GLU A 28 9.86 -1.04 -14.94
C GLU A 28 8.80 -0.50 -13.97
N VAL A 29 8.03 -1.41 -13.38
CA VAL A 29 7.01 -1.04 -12.37
C VAL A 29 7.55 -1.29 -10.98
N LEU A 30 7.65 -0.22 -10.19
CA LEU A 30 7.97 -0.28 -8.76
C LEU A 30 6.68 -0.31 -7.93
N LEU A 31 6.44 -1.40 -7.23
CA LEU A 31 5.29 -1.53 -6.32
C LEU A 31 5.71 -1.15 -4.90
N ILE A 32 5.13 -0.08 -4.38
CA ILE A 32 5.48 0.50 -3.09
C ILE A 32 4.23 0.47 -2.20
N ARG A 33 4.33 -0.22 -1.06
CA ARG A 33 3.30 -0.15 -0.03
C ARG A 33 3.40 1.20 0.70
N HIS A 34 2.27 1.78 1.05
CA HIS A 34 2.23 2.98 1.89
C HIS A 34 2.99 2.78 3.21
N GLY A 35 3.57 3.85 3.75
CA GLY A 35 4.17 3.87 5.08
C GLY A 35 3.15 3.58 6.19
N ARG A 36 3.62 3.41 7.42
CA ARG A 36 2.75 3.13 8.57
C ARG A 36 1.68 4.22 8.70
N SER A 37 0.41 3.82 8.63
CA SER A 37 -0.72 4.72 8.88
C SER A 37 -0.80 5.06 10.38
N ALA A 38 -1.50 6.14 10.69
CA ALA A 38 -1.98 6.43 12.02
C ALA A 38 -2.81 5.25 12.57
N ASP A 39 -2.90 5.22 13.89
CA ASP A 39 -3.69 4.22 14.59
C ASP A 39 -5.17 4.42 14.26
N VAL A 40 -5.89 3.30 14.20
CA VAL A 40 -7.31 3.30 13.85
C VAL A 40 -8.12 3.09 15.11
N VAL A 41 -9.04 4.02 15.35
CA VAL A 41 -10.00 4.00 16.46
C VAL A 41 -11.35 3.57 15.89
N PRO A 42 -11.91 2.44 16.33
CA PRO A 42 -13.18 1.95 15.82
C PRO A 42 -14.30 2.98 15.98
N GLY A 43 -15.08 3.21 14.92
CA GLY A 43 -16.17 4.19 14.91
C GLY A 43 -15.74 5.64 14.68
N SER A 44 -14.43 5.94 14.60
CA SER A 44 -13.95 7.27 14.20
C SER A 44 -13.99 7.44 12.68
N PRO A 45 -14.56 8.54 12.15
CA PRO A 45 -14.52 8.83 10.72
C PRO A 45 -13.09 8.93 10.16
N GLU A 46 -12.14 9.43 10.95
CA GLU A 46 -10.72 9.55 10.56
C GLU A 46 -10.07 8.19 10.32
N SER A 47 -10.64 7.11 10.87
CA SER A 47 -10.15 5.76 10.68
C SER A 47 -10.57 5.12 9.36
N ALA A 48 -11.45 5.77 8.59
CA ALA A 48 -11.79 5.36 7.23
C ALA A 48 -10.61 5.59 6.28
N ASP A 49 -9.92 6.73 6.42
CA ASP A 49 -8.74 7.08 5.63
C ASP A 49 -7.66 7.75 6.51
N PRO A 50 -6.98 6.97 7.36
CA PRO A 50 -5.98 7.51 8.26
C PRO A 50 -4.78 8.04 7.48
N ALA A 51 -4.27 9.21 7.91
CA ALA A 51 -2.99 9.76 7.46
C ALA A 51 -1.81 8.86 7.89
N LEU A 52 -0.58 9.24 7.52
CA LEU A 52 0.63 8.60 8.02
C LEU A 52 0.86 8.91 9.50
N HIS A 53 1.37 7.91 10.22
CA HIS A 53 1.97 8.11 11.53
C HIS A 53 3.33 8.82 11.38
N ALA A 54 3.90 9.37 12.45
CA ALA A 54 5.23 9.99 12.42
C ALA A 54 6.29 9.06 11.79
N VAL A 55 6.34 7.80 12.20
CA VAL A 55 7.18 6.76 11.59
C VAL A 55 6.89 6.54 10.10
N GLY A 56 5.63 6.66 9.68
CA GLY A 56 5.26 6.58 8.26
C GLY A 56 5.82 7.73 7.43
N ILE A 57 5.87 8.94 8.00
CA ILE A 57 6.49 10.11 7.37
C ILE A 57 8.00 9.88 7.20
N GLU A 58 8.67 9.35 8.23
CA GLU A 58 10.09 8.98 8.15
C GLU A 58 10.34 7.90 7.08
N GLN A 59 9.48 6.88 6.99
CA GLN A 59 9.54 5.86 5.95
C GLN A 59 9.35 6.45 4.54
N ALA A 60 8.44 7.40 4.36
CA ALA A 60 8.21 8.08 3.08
C ALA A 60 9.45 8.90 2.64
N ALA A 61 10.09 9.61 3.58
CA ALA A 61 11.34 10.31 3.33
C ALA A 61 12.48 9.34 2.99
N ALA A 62 12.60 8.23 3.73
CA ALA A 62 13.61 7.20 3.48
C ALA A 62 13.43 6.53 2.11
N LEU A 63 12.19 6.30 1.68
CA LEU A 63 11.87 5.81 0.34
C LEU A 63 12.39 6.76 -0.75
N ALA A 64 12.13 8.07 -0.63
CA ALA A 64 12.60 9.06 -1.58
C ALA A 64 14.13 9.09 -1.66
N ALA A 65 14.81 9.05 -0.51
CA ALA A 65 16.27 8.98 -0.43
C ALA A 65 16.82 7.70 -1.06
N ARG A 66 16.20 6.54 -0.77
CA ARG A 66 16.61 5.24 -1.33
C ARG A 66 16.53 5.22 -2.85
N LEU A 67 15.51 5.87 -3.43
CA LEU A 67 15.31 5.89 -4.87
C LEU A 67 16.06 7.03 -5.57
N ALA A 68 16.82 7.88 -4.85
CA ALA A 68 17.52 9.04 -5.41
C ALA A 68 18.37 8.74 -6.67
N GLY A 69 19.01 7.58 -6.73
CA GLY A 69 19.83 7.15 -7.86
C GLY A 69 19.06 6.53 -9.05
N LYS A 70 17.76 6.28 -8.90
CA LYS A 70 16.91 5.70 -9.96
C LYS A 70 16.18 6.81 -10.72
N THR A 71 16.05 6.66 -12.03
CA THR A 71 15.19 7.52 -12.86
C THR A 71 13.73 7.11 -12.63
N ILE A 72 12.89 8.06 -12.24
CA ILE A 72 11.45 7.85 -12.05
C ILE A 72 10.74 8.76 -13.04
N HIS A 73 9.91 8.17 -13.90
CA HIS A 73 9.23 8.89 -14.98
C HIS A 73 7.80 9.32 -14.60
N ALA A 74 7.14 8.56 -13.74
CA ALA A 74 5.79 8.85 -13.26
C ALA A 74 5.58 8.27 -11.86
N VAL A 75 4.63 8.87 -11.12
CA VAL A 75 4.23 8.41 -9.79
C VAL A 75 2.72 8.26 -9.77
N TYR A 76 2.25 7.04 -9.56
CA TYR A 76 0.83 6.73 -9.38
C TYR A 76 0.57 6.31 -7.94
N SER A 77 -0.61 6.67 -7.42
CA SER A 77 -1.01 6.30 -6.07
C SER A 77 -2.51 6.03 -6.01
N SER A 78 -2.97 5.31 -4.99
CA SER A 78 -4.39 5.32 -4.65
C SER A 78 -4.80 6.68 -4.11
N GLN A 79 -6.11 6.94 -4.05
CA GLN A 79 -6.62 8.20 -3.51
C GLN A 79 -6.51 8.29 -1.97
N LEU A 80 -6.23 7.16 -1.29
CA LEU A 80 -6.12 7.10 0.17
C LEU A 80 -4.97 7.97 0.68
N THR A 81 -5.24 8.74 1.73
CA THR A 81 -4.36 9.78 2.26
C THR A 81 -2.97 9.24 2.58
N ARG A 82 -2.87 8.13 3.32
CA ARG A 82 -1.58 7.47 3.61
C ARG A 82 -0.77 7.09 2.37
N ALA A 83 -1.41 6.70 1.26
CA ALA A 83 -0.71 6.32 0.04
C ALA A 83 -0.19 7.57 -0.70
N ARG A 84 -1.00 8.64 -0.74
CA ARG A 84 -0.58 9.94 -1.30
C ARG A 84 0.58 10.54 -0.52
N GLU A 85 0.48 10.57 0.81
CA GLU A 85 1.53 11.09 1.69
C GLU A 85 2.83 10.27 1.61
N THR A 86 2.74 8.96 1.32
CA THR A 86 3.94 8.14 1.09
C THR A 86 4.64 8.50 -0.22
N ALA A 87 3.85 8.75 -1.27
CA ALA A 87 4.36 9.03 -2.61
C ALA A 87 4.90 10.46 -2.75
N GLN A 88 4.33 11.42 -2.01
CA GLN A 88 4.59 12.84 -2.19
C GLN A 88 6.07 13.23 -2.08
N PRO A 89 6.85 12.78 -1.07
CA PRO A 89 8.26 13.16 -0.97
C PRO A 89 9.10 12.72 -2.17
N LEU A 90 8.80 11.56 -2.75
CA LEU A 90 9.47 11.08 -3.96
C LEU A 90 9.08 11.94 -5.18
N ALA A 91 7.79 12.25 -5.33
CA ALA A 91 7.30 13.06 -6.44
C ALA A 91 7.89 14.48 -6.40
N ASP A 92 7.90 15.12 -5.22
CA ASP A 92 8.47 16.45 -5.00
C ASP A 92 9.95 16.49 -5.35
N ALA A 93 10.72 15.50 -4.87
CA ALA A 93 12.16 15.40 -5.17
C ALA A 93 12.47 15.26 -6.67
N ARG A 94 11.47 14.90 -7.49
CA ARG A 94 11.60 14.70 -8.94
C ARG A 94 10.85 15.74 -9.77
N GLY A 95 10.17 16.69 -9.13
CA GLY A 95 9.30 17.64 -9.83
C GLY A 95 8.16 16.97 -10.59
N LEU A 96 7.67 15.83 -10.09
CA LEU A 96 6.56 15.07 -10.66
C LEU A 96 5.26 15.31 -9.88
N ALA A 97 4.13 15.09 -10.54
CA ALA A 97 2.84 15.01 -9.87
C ALA A 97 2.56 13.57 -9.41
N VAL A 98 1.83 13.42 -8.30
CA VAL A 98 1.22 12.14 -7.92
C VAL A 98 -0.12 12.00 -8.63
N VAL A 99 -0.21 11.08 -9.58
CA VAL A 99 -1.45 10.79 -10.32
C VAL A 99 -2.27 9.76 -9.56
N GLN A 100 -3.49 10.12 -9.18
CA GLN A 100 -4.35 9.25 -8.38
C GLN A 100 -5.15 8.29 -9.25
N HIS A 101 -5.30 7.05 -8.79
CA HIS A 101 -6.17 6.06 -9.40
C HIS A 101 -6.98 5.33 -8.32
N VAL A 102 -8.30 5.49 -8.34
CA VAL A 102 -9.21 4.86 -7.35
C VAL A 102 -9.07 3.34 -7.32
N ASP A 103 -8.80 2.74 -8.48
CA ASP A 103 -8.66 1.29 -8.60
C ASP A 103 -7.32 0.74 -8.09
N LEU A 104 -6.43 1.59 -7.56
CA LEU A 104 -5.23 1.18 -6.79
C LEU A 104 -5.48 1.16 -5.28
N GLU A 105 -6.69 1.47 -4.82
CA GLU A 105 -7.05 1.35 -3.40
C GLU A 105 -6.88 -0.07 -2.87
N GLU A 106 -6.68 -0.15 -1.56
CA GLU A 106 -6.70 -1.39 -0.78
C GLU A 106 -7.98 -2.20 -1.03
N ILE A 107 -7.99 -3.48 -0.65
CA ILE A 107 -9.18 -4.32 -0.71
C ILE A 107 -10.37 -3.62 -0.05
N ARG A 108 -11.53 -3.60 -0.72
CA ARG A 108 -12.76 -3.05 -0.14
C ARG A 108 -13.37 -4.06 0.83
N LEU A 109 -13.43 -3.68 2.11
CA LEU A 109 -13.78 -4.56 3.22
C LEU A 109 -15.28 -4.65 3.51
N GLY A 110 -16.14 -4.04 2.70
CA GLY A 110 -17.59 -4.08 2.92
C GLY A 110 -17.98 -3.65 4.33
N GLU A 111 -18.75 -4.48 5.02
CA GLU A 111 -19.19 -4.24 6.40
C GLU A 111 -18.04 -4.15 7.42
N TRP A 112 -16.84 -4.62 7.08
CA TRP A 112 -15.66 -4.55 7.95
C TRP A 112 -14.76 -3.33 7.66
N SER A 113 -15.27 -2.35 6.93
CA SER A 113 -14.60 -1.06 6.68
C SER A 113 -14.56 -0.17 7.94
N ASN A 114 -13.98 1.04 7.83
CA ASN A 114 -13.97 2.05 8.90
C ASN A 114 -13.37 1.54 10.24
N GLY A 115 -12.31 0.74 10.13
CA GLY A 115 -11.56 0.21 11.26
C GLY A 115 -12.13 -1.06 11.89
N GLU A 116 -13.27 -1.54 11.40
CA GLU A 116 -13.94 -2.72 11.95
C GLU A 116 -13.11 -3.99 11.77
N PHE A 117 -12.44 -4.16 10.62
CA PHE A 117 -11.48 -5.26 10.41
C PHE A 117 -10.41 -5.31 11.52
N ARG A 118 -9.79 -4.16 11.84
CA ARG A 118 -8.73 -4.08 12.86
C ARG A 118 -9.30 -4.32 14.27
N ARG A 119 -10.48 -3.78 14.57
CA ARG A 119 -11.20 -4.03 15.84
C ARG A 119 -11.43 -5.52 16.03
N ARG A 120 -12.05 -6.17 15.05
CA ARG A 120 -12.39 -7.59 15.07
C ARG A 120 -11.17 -8.48 15.23
N ALA A 121 -10.06 -8.14 14.54
CA ALA A 121 -8.78 -8.80 14.72
C ALA A 121 -8.27 -8.67 16.18
N ALA A 122 -8.27 -7.45 16.72
CA ALA A 122 -7.77 -7.17 18.06
C ALA A 122 -8.59 -7.82 19.17
N THR A 123 -9.91 -7.99 18.96
CA THR A 123 -10.82 -8.60 19.93
C THR A 123 -11.04 -10.10 19.71
N ALA A 124 -10.36 -10.72 18.74
CA ALA A 124 -10.59 -12.10 18.32
C ALA A 124 -12.07 -12.41 18.06
N ASP A 125 -12.73 -11.50 17.33
CA ASP A 125 -14.14 -11.62 16.95
C ASP A 125 -14.40 -12.98 16.25
N PRO A 126 -15.48 -13.70 16.58
CA PRO A 126 -15.73 -15.03 16.02
C PRO A 126 -15.80 -15.07 14.49
N GLU A 127 -16.32 -14.02 13.85
CA GLU A 127 -16.37 -13.93 12.39
C GLU A 127 -14.97 -13.71 11.82
N TRP A 128 -14.16 -12.87 12.47
CA TRP A 128 -12.75 -12.69 12.09
C TRP A 128 -11.93 -13.96 12.24
N VAL A 129 -12.11 -14.71 13.33
CA VAL A 129 -11.43 -16.00 13.54
C VAL A 129 -11.86 -17.02 12.48
N THR A 130 -13.12 -16.97 12.04
CA THR A 130 -13.60 -17.83 10.96
C THR A 130 -13.00 -17.43 9.61
N TRP A 131 -13.02 -16.14 9.30
CA TRP A 131 -12.40 -15.58 8.10
C TRP A 131 -10.89 -15.85 8.04
N SER A 132 -10.17 -15.70 9.15
CA SER A 132 -8.71 -15.85 9.20
C SER A 132 -8.22 -17.26 8.86
N ARG A 133 -9.11 -18.27 8.89
CA ARG A 133 -8.79 -19.64 8.46
C ARG A 133 -8.68 -19.77 6.94
N THR A 134 -9.43 -18.95 6.19
CA THR A 134 -9.42 -18.97 4.72
C THR A 134 -8.62 -17.80 4.16
N GLY A 135 -8.65 -16.65 4.83
CA GLY A 135 -8.04 -15.40 4.39
C GLY A 135 -8.67 -14.82 3.11
N ARG A 136 -9.79 -15.37 2.64
CA ARG A 136 -10.42 -14.92 1.41
C ARG A 136 -11.31 -13.72 1.66
N TRP A 137 -11.17 -12.68 0.84
CA TRP A 137 -11.89 -11.42 1.02
C TRP A 137 -13.37 -11.53 0.64
N ASP A 138 -13.75 -12.58 -0.11
CA ASP A 138 -15.14 -12.89 -0.47
C ASP A 138 -15.95 -13.43 0.73
N GLY A 139 -15.27 -13.78 1.82
CA GLY A 139 -15.90 -14.20 3.08
C GLY A 139 -16.38 -13.04 3.96
N ILE A 140 -16.07 -11.79 3.62
CA ILE A 140 -16.55 -10.61 4.35
C ILE A 140 -17.85 -10.11 3.70
N PRO A 141 -18.94 -9.92 4.46
CA PRO A 141 -20.19 -9.38 3.91
C PRO A 141 -19.99 -8.04 3.19
N GLY A 142 -20.43 -7.98 1.93
CA GLY A 142 -20.25 -6.81 1.06
C GLY A 142 -18.79 -6.52 0.67
N GLY A 143 -17.86 -7.42 0.99
CA GLY A 143 -16.46 -7.33 0.60
C GLY A 143 -16.26 -7.59 -0.90
N GLU A 144 -15.17 -7.06 -1.44
CA GLU A 144 -14.87 -7.14 -2.88
C GLU A 144 -14.46 -8.53 -3.36
N GLY A 145 -13.75 -9.31 -2.53
CA GLY A 145 -13.20 -10.60 -2.92
C GLY A 145 -11.85 -10.53 -3.65
N ASP A 146 -11.08 -11.61 -3.56
CA ASP A 146 -9.70 -11.70 -4.08
C ASP A 146 -9.61 -11.49 -5.59
N ASP A 147 -10.51 -12.12 -6.36
CA ASP A 147 -10.48 -12.08 -7.82
C ASP A 147 -10.84 -10.68 -8.34
N ALA A 148 -11.90 -10.08 -7.80
CA ALA A 148 -12.30 -8.73 -8.19
C ALA A 148 -11.22 -7.70 -7.84
N PHE A 149 -10.61 -7.81 -6.66
CA PHE A 149 -9.47 -6.99 -6.26
C PHE A 149 -8.28 -7.13 -7.22
N ARG A 150 -7.90 -8.37 -7.52
CA ARG A 150 -6.80 -8.65 -8.45
C ARG A 150 -7.09 -8.06 -9.81
N THR A 151 -8.25 -8.37 -10.40
CA THR A 151 -8.66 -7.86 -11.71
C THR A 151 -8.65 -6.34 -11.75
N ARG A 152 -9.19 -5.69 -10.71
CA ARG A 152 -9.20 -4.22 -10.61
C ARG A 152 -7.80 -3.64 -10.62
N VAL A 153 -6.92 -4.11 -9.73
CA VAL A 153 -5.56 -3.56 -9.57
C VAL A 153 -4.69 -3.88 -10.79
N THR A 154 -4.71 -5.13 -11.29
CA THR A 154 -3.90 -5.49 -12.48
C THR A 154 -4.41 -4.78 -13.72
N GLY A 155 -5.72 -4.54 -13.84
CA GLY A 155 -6.29 -3.77 -14.94
C GLY A 155 -5.70 -2.36 -15.04
N VAL A 156 -5.45 -1.69 -13.91
CA VAL A 156 -4.77 -0.39 -13.90
C VAL A 156 -3.33 -0.52 -14.38
N ILE A 157 -2.59 -1.50 -13.87
CA ILE A 157 -1.18 -1.70 -14.24
C ILE A 157 -1.06 -1.99 -15.75
N ASP A 158 -1.93 -2.86 -16.27
CA ASP A 158 -1.98 -3.23 -17.70
C ASP A 158 -2.33 -2.03 -18.60
N GLN A 159 -3.11 -1.07 -18.09
CA GLN A 159 -3.41 0.19 -18.79
C GLN A 159 -2.23 1.16 -18.78
N LEU A 160 -1.47 1.23 -17.68
CA LEU A 160 -0.38 2.20 -17.52
C LEU A 160 0.92 1.77 -18.19
N VAL A 161 1.28 0.49 -18.12
CA VAL A 161 2.56 -0.04 -18.65
C VAL A 161 2.80 0.33 -20.13
N PRO A 162 1.81 0.19 -21.06
CA PRO A 162 2.01 0.57 -22.45
C PRO A 162 2.32 2.06 -22.69
N GLN A 163 1.93 2.93 -21.74
CA GLN A 163 2.15 4.39 -21.82
C GLN A 163 3.59 4.78 -21.43
N HIS A 164 4.32 3.86 -20.80
CA HIS A 164 5.64 4.07 -20.22
C HIS A 164 6.69 3.10 -20.80
N ARG A 165 6.58 2.72 -22.09
CA ARG A 165 7.58 1.86 -22.72
C ARG A 165 8.97 2.51 -22.70
N GLY A 166 9.97 1.76 -22.23
CA GLY A 166 11.36 2.23 -22.09
C GLY A 166 11.57 3.17 -20.89
N GLN A 167 10.62 3.24 -19.96
CA GLN A 167 10.64 4.08 -18.76
C GLN A 167 10.60 3.27 -17.47
#